data_AF-A0A7X7MXX4-F1
#
_entry.id   AF-A0A7X7MXX4-F1
#
_cell.length_a   1.000
_cell.length_b   1.000
_cell.length_c   1.000
_cell.angle_alpha   90.00
_cell.angle_beta   90.00
_cell.angle_gamma   90.00
#
_symmetry.space_group_name_H-M   'P 1'
#
loop_
_entity.id
_entity.type
_entity.pdbx_description
1 polymer ?
#
loop_
_entity_poly.entity_id
_entity_poly.type
_entity_poly.pdbx_seq_one_letter_code
_entity_poly.pdbx_strand_id
1 'polypeptide(L)'
;VAMTEGIEQAYTIAEQKIQEYPTDAKLISTLALTLQGAMMMTEVDAADKEKYDAKIQDMYEWVGKSGNSKYADQSNFMLASRAIMERDYARAQDLIDKLPESPVIDKQILQANLWMETGKEKEAEKIYASRILSAINQIQAPLGRLISIAVQNGDDENASQLIKCGQTLTHVFGMWEYNTYIFAFEKAIAEKNVTDTIRILGQMLDAILVPWDTGNCPIYKHIGGAKQEIDLGNKMCANILKELETSEKYQFLKEDKTFQQLIQTYQIKTATK
;
A
#
# COMPACT_ATOMS: atom_id res chain seq x y z
N VAL A 1 -19.59 -2.12 -30.73
CA VAL A 1 -20.96 -2.46 -30.28
C VAL A 1 -21.52 -1.43 -29.31
N ALA A 2 -21.27 -1.46 -27.99
CA ALA A 2 -21.95 -0.54 -27.07
C ALA A 2 -21.85 0.96 -27.45
N MET A 3 -20.67 1.42 -27.86
CA MET A 3 -20.42 2.81 -28.27
C MET A 3 -20.88 3.14 -29.71
N THR A 4 -21.11 2.14 -30.54
CA THR A 4 -21.34 2.30 -32.00
C THR A 4 -22.75 1.90 -32.44
N GLU A 5 -23.35 0.94 -31.76
CA GLU A 5 -24.63 0.28 -32.06
C GLU A 5 -25.58 0.31 -30.85
N GLY A 6 -25.16 0.89 -29.72
CA GLY A 6 -25.96 1.02 -28.51
C GLY A 6 -25.76 -0.10 -27.49
N ILE A 7 -26.11 0.20 -26.23
CA ILE A 7 -25.91 -0.71 -25.10
C ILE A 7 -26.77 -1.98 -25.21
N GLU A 8 -28.00 -1.87 -25.72
CA GLU A 8 -28.92 -3.00 -25.91
C GLU A 8 -28.33 -4.09 -26.81
N GLN A 9 -27.70 -3.69 -27.91
CA GLN A 9 -27.05 -4.62 -28.83
C GLN A 9 -25.87 -5.33 -28.15
N ALA A 10 -25.12 -4.63 -27.30
CA ALA A 10 -24.03 -5.24 -26.55
C ALA A 10 -24.54 -6.31 -25.57
N TYR A 11 -25.67 -6.05 -24.88
CA TYR A 11 -26.32 -7.03 -24.02
C TYR A 11 -26.82 -8.25 -24.80
N THR A 12 -27.46 -8.02 -25.95
CA THR A 12 -27.97 -9.11 -26.80
C THR A 12 -26.84 -10.05 -27.23
N ILE A 13 -25.71 -9.49 -27.68
CA ILE A 13 -24.53 -10.29 -28.06
C ILE A 13 -23.95 -11.03 -26.85
N ALA A 14 -23.89 -10.40 -25.69
CA ALA A 14 -23.41 -11.05 -24.48
C ALA A 14 -24.30 -12.23 -24.07
N GLU A 15 -25.62 -12.09 -24.11
CA GLU A 15 -26.57 -13.16 -23.82
C GLU A 15 -26.41 -14.35 -24.78
N GLN A 16 -26.27 -14.08 -26.07
CA GLN A 16 -25.99 -15.12 -27.06
C GLN A 16 -24.68 -15.87 -26.74
N LYS A 17 -23.62 -15.14 -26.38
CA LYS A 17 -22.34 -15.75 -26.00
C LYS A 17 -22.43 -16.59 -24.72
N ILE A 18 -23.23 -16.17 -23.75
CA ILE A 18 -23.48 -16.94 -22.53
C ILE A 18 -24.28 -18.21 -22.84
N GLN A 19 -25.24 -18.16 -23.76
CA GLN A 19 -25.97 -19.35 -24.21
C GLN A 19 -25.06 -20.35 -24.94
N GLU A 20 -24.12 -19.86 -25.74
CA GLU A 20 -23.11 -20.70 -26.40
C GLU A 20 -22.13 -21.35 -25.41
N TYR A 21 -21.76 -20.64 -24.33
CA TYR A 21 -20.76 -21.07 -23.34
C TYR A 21 -21.24 -20.88 -21.88
N PRO A 22 -22.29 -21.60 -21.44
CA PRO A 22 -22.98 -21.31 -20.17
C PRO A 22 -22.19 -21.68 -18.92
N THR A 23 -21.09 -22.43 -19.03
CA THR A 23 -20.24 -22.86 -17.91
C THR A 23 -18.89 -22.15 -17.87
N ASP A 24 -18.62 -21.23 -18.81
CA ASP A 24 -17.35 -20.52 -18.87
C ASP A 24 -17.35 -19.29 -17.94
N ALA A 25 -16.92 -19.50 -16.69
CA ALA A 25 -16.81 -18.45 -15.68
C ALA A 25 -15.90 -17.28 -16.08
N LYS A 26 -14.85 -17.55 -16.88
CA LYS A 26 -13.97 -16.49 -17.37
C LYS A 26 -14.72 -15.60 -18.36
N LEU A 27 -15.42 -16.20 -19.31
CA LEU A 27 -16.20 -15.47 -20.31
C LEU A 27 -17.29 -14.63 -19.62
N ILE A 28 -18.10 -15.26 -18.77
CA ILE A 28 -19.22 -14.61 -18.08
C ILE A 28 -18.71 -13.45 -17.22
N SER A 29 -17.62 -13.64 -16.46
CA SER A 29 -17.00 -12.57 -15.67
C SER A 29 -16.50 -11.41 -16.53
N THR A 30 -15.87 -11.72 -17.67
CA THR A 30 -15.34 -10.71 -18.59
C THR A 30 -16.47 -9.91 -19.24
N LEU A 31 -17.56 -10.57 -19.63
CA LEU A 31 -18.75 -9.92 -20.19
C LEU A 31 -19.40 -9.01 -19.16
N ALA A 32 -19.60 -9.48 -17.93
CA ALA A 32 -20.17 -8.67 -16.84
C ALA A 32 -19.37 -7.38 -16.62
N LEU A 33 -18.04 -7.49 -16.50
CA LEU A 33 -17.15 -6.34 -16.35
C LEU A 33 -17.20 -5.38 -17.55
N THR A 34 -17.20 -5.93 -18.77
CA THR A 34 -17.21 -5.14 -20.00
C THR A 34 -18.52 -4.38 -20.17
N LEU A 35 -19.65 -5.03 -19.90
CA LEU A 35 -20.98 -4.42 -19.97
C LEU A 35 -21.15 -3.35 -18.90
N GLN A 36 -20.67 -3.61 -17.67
CA GLN A 36 -20.71 -2.62 -16.60
C GLN A 36 -19.90 -1.37 -16.95
N GLY A 37 -18.67 -1.55 -17.46
CA GLY A 37 -17.86 -0.44 -17.94
C GLY A 37 -18.52 0.32 -19.09
N ALA A 38 -19.09 -0.40 -20.06
CA ALA A 38 -19.83 0.21 -21.17
C ALA A 38 -21.00 1.07 -20.67
N MET A 39 -21.80 0.57 -19.72
CA MET A 39 -22.91 1.32 -19.12
C MET A 39 -22.48 2.60 -18.41
N MET A 40 -21.27 2.64 -17.84
CA MET A 40 -20.74 3.87 -17.22
C MET A 40 -20.29 4.91 -18.26
N MET A 41 -19.97 4.47 -19.47
CA MET A 41 -19.43 5.31 -20.56
C MET A 41 -20.47 5.73 -21.59
N THR A 42 -21.66 5.12 -21.60
CA THR A 42 -22.74 5.40 -22.54
C THR A 42 -23.92 6.08 -21.84
N GLU A 43 -24.60 6.99 -22.52
CA GLU A 43 -25.90 7.48 -22.06
C GLU A 43 -26.95 6.37 -22.18
N VAL A 44 -27.56 6.03 -21.04
CA VAL A 44 -28.60 5.00 -20.93
C VAL A 44 -29.70 5.55 -20.04
N ASP A 45 -30.95 5.43 -20.47
CA ASP A 45 -32.10 5.84 -19.66
C ASP A 45 -32.12 5.09 -18.32
N ALA A 46 -32.64 5.75 -17.28
CA ALA A 46 -32.60 5.21 -15.92
C ALA A 46 -33.28 3.83 -15.78
N ALA A 47 -34.41 3.62 -16.46
CA ALA A 47 -35.13 2.34 -16.44
C ALA A 47 -34.34 1.21 -17.11
N ASP A 48 -33.70 1.50 -18.23
CA ASP A 48 -32.83 0.54 -18.92
C ASP A 48 -31.56 0.26 -18.12
N LYS A 49 -31.02 1.28 -17.46
CA LYS A 49 -29.86 1.13 -16.59
C LYS A 49 -30.13 0.13 -15.46
N GLU A 50 -31.27 0.22 -14.79
CA GLU A 50 -31.65 -0.72 -13.73
C GLU A 50 -31.82 -2.15 -14.26
N LYS A 51 -32.52 -2.31 -15.39
CA LYS A 51 -32.71 -3.61 -16.07
C LYS A 51 -31.38 -4.26 -16.43
N TYR A 52 -30.47 -3.51 -17.03
CA TYR A 52 -29.17 -4.01 -17.48
C TYR A 52 -28.22 -4.29 -16.33
N ASP A 53 -28.26 -3.46 -15.29
CA ASP A 53 -27.50 -3.68 -14.06
C ASP A 53 -27.93 -4.97 -13.36
N ALA A 54 -29.23 -5.25 -13.26
CA ALA A 54 -29.72 -6.52 -12.71
C ALA A 54 -29.14 -7.74 -13.45
N LYS A 55 -29.05 -7.69 -14.79
CA LYS A 55 -28.43 -8.76 -15.59
C LYS A 55 -26.93 -8.91 -15.30
N ILE A 56 -26.20 -7.81 -15.09
CA ILE A 56 -24.80 -7.86 -14.66
C ILE A 56 -24.69 -8.52 -13.28
N GLN A 57 -25.59 -8.19 -12.35
CA GLN A 57 -25.57 -8.80 -11.02
C GLN A 57 -25.81 -10.31 -11.10
N ASP A 58 -26.76 -10.78 -11.92
CA ASP A 58 -27.00 -12.20 -12.15
C ASP A 58 -25.75 -12.92 -12.67
N MET A 59 -25.01 -12.29 -13.59
CA MET A 59 -23.73 -12.81 -14.09
C MET A 59 -22.70 -12.93 -12.96
N TYR A 60 -22.54 -11.88 -12.14
CA TYR A 60 -21.60 -11.92 -11.02
C TYR A 60 -22.00 -12.94 -9.94
N GLU A 61 -23.29 -13.07 -9.63
CA GLU A 61 -23.79 -14.07 -8.68
C GLU A 61 -23.52 -15.50 -9.15
N TRP A 62 -23.72 -15.74 -10.45
CA TRP A 62 -23.41 -17.03 -11.05
C TRP A 62 -21.92 -17.33 -10.97
N VAL A 63 -21.06 -16.37 -11.37
CA VAL A 63 -19.60 -16.54 -11.34
C VAL A 63 -19.08 -16.72 -9.92
N GLY A 64 -19.61 -15.96 -8.94
CA GLY A 64 -19.28 -16.08 -7.52
C GLY A 64 -19.50 -17.49 -6.96
N LYS A 65 -20.41 -18.27 -7.56
CA LYS A 65 -20.75 -19.66 -7.19
C LYS A 65 -20.09 -20.72 -8.10
N SER A 66 -19.35 -20.32 -9.14
CA SER A 66 -18.83 -21.21 -10.19
C SER A 66 -17.67 -22.13 -9.76
N GLY A 67 -17.17 -22.00 -8.52
CA GLY A 67 -16.03 -22.77 -8.01
C GLY A 67 -14.66 -22.38 -8.58
N ASN A 68 -14.60 -21.47 -9.57
CA ASN A 68 -13.36 -20.94 -10.10
C ASN A 68 -12.90 -19.73 -9.28
N SER A 69 -12.04 -19.98 -8.29
CA SER A 69 -11.65 -18.99 -7.27
C SER A 69 -11.26 -17.64 -7.85
N LYS A 70 -10.42 -17.59 -8.89
CA LYS A 70 -9.96 -16.33 -9.49
C LYS A 70 -11.12 -15.43 -9.96
N TYR A 71 -12.11 -15.99 -10.66
CA TYR A 71 -13.24 -15.21 -11.20
C TYR A 71 -14.35 -15.04 -10.16
N ALA A 72 -14.51 -16.03 -9.27
CA ALA A 72 -15.44 -15.96 -8.14
C ALA A 72 -15.06 -14.83 -7.19
N ASP A 73 -13.79 -14.69 -6.83
CA ASP A 73 -13.32 -13.67 -5.91
C ASP A 73 -13.51 -12.26 -6.51
N GLN A 74 -13.21 -12.07 -7.80
CA GLN A 74 -13.47 -10.80 -8.49
C GLN A 74 -14.97 -10.48 -8.51
N SER A 75 -15.82 -11.47 -8.79
CA SER A 75 -17.27 -11.28 -8.84
C SER A 75 -17.85 -10.97 -7.45
N ASN A 76 -17.38 -11.66 -6.41
CA ASN A 76 -17.75 -11.40 -5.02
C ASN A 76 -17.30 -10.01 -4.57
N PHE A 77 -16.15 -9.52 -5.03
CA PHE A 77 -15.71 -8.13 -4.80
C PHE A 77 -16.69 -7.12 -5.42
N MET A 78 -17.12 -7.36 -6.67
CA MET A 78 -18.08 -6.48 -7.35
C MET A 78 -19.45 -6.49 -6.65
N LEU A 79 -19.93 -7.67 -6.26
CA LEU A 79 -21.17 -7.85 -5.50
C LEU A 79 -21.10 -7.14 -4.14
N ALA A 80 -19.96 -7.24 -3.43
CA ALA A 80 -19.78 -6.58 -2.14
C ALA A 80 -19.80 -5.05 -2.28
N SER A 81 -19.08 -4.51 -3.27
CA SER A 81 -19.09 -3.08 -3.58
C SER A 81 -20.51 -2.58 -3.85
N ARG A 82 -21.28 -3.36 -4.62
CA ARG A 82 -22.66 -3.00 -4.94
C ARG A 82 -23.57 -3.06 -3.71
N ALA A 83 -23.46 -4.09 -2.89
CA ALA A 83 -24.23 -4.22 -1.65
C ALA A 83 -23.98 -3.04 -0.70
N ILE A 84 -22.75 -2.51 -0.64
CA ILE A 84 -22.44 -1.27 0.10
C ILE A 84 -23.22 -0.08 -0.49
N MET A 85 -23.22 0.11 -1.81
CA MET A 85 -23.94 1.20 -2.48
C MET A 85 -25.46 1.14 -2.25
N GLU A 86 -26.02 -0.08 -2.22
CA GLU A 86 -27.44 -0.33 -1.97
C GLU A 86 -27.80 -0.30 -0.48
N ARG A 87 -26.81 -0.10 0.39
CA ARG A 87 -26.92 -0.13 1.85
C ARG A 87 -27.36 -1.48 2.43
N ASP A 88 -27.18 -2.56 1.66
CA ASP A 88 -27.29 -3.93 2.16
C ASP A 88 -25.97 -4.34 2.85
N TYR A 89 -25.75 -3.73 4.02
CA TYR A 89 -24.50 -3.88 4.77
C TYR A 89 -24.25 -5.31 5.26
N ALA A 90 -25.32 -6.08 5.52
CA ALA A 90 -25.20 -7.46 5.96
C ALA A 90 -24.67 -8.35 4.83
N ARG A 91 -25.25 -8.22 3.62
CA ARG A 91 -24.77 -8.92 2.43
C ARG A 91 -23.36 -8.49 2.06
N ALA A 92 -23.06 -7.19 2.15
CA ALA A 92 -21.72 -6.68 1.90
C ALA A 92 -20.68 -7.35 2.81
N GLN A 93 -20.94 -7.43 4.12
CA GLN A 93 -20.01 -8.06 5.06
C GLN A 93 -19.82 -9.56 4.77
N ASP A 94 -20.89 -10.31 4.51
CA ASP A 94 -20.81 -11.75 4.18
C ASP A 94 -19.97 -12.00 2.91
N LEU A 95 -20.10 -11.15 1.90
CA LEU A 95 -19.28 -11.22 0.69
C LEU A 95 -17.82 -10.84 0.96
N ILE A 96 -17.56 -9.78 1.74
CA ILE A 96 -16.21 -9.36 2.13
C ILE A 96 -15.50 -10.48 2.90
N ASP A 97 -16.18 -11.12 3.86
CA ASP A 97 -15.59 -12.16 4.70
C ASP A 97 -15.10 -13.37 3.90
N LYS A 98 -15.77 -13.68 2.78
CA LYS A 98 -15.42 -14.77 1.85
C LYS A 98 -14.24 -14.43 0.93
N LEU A 99 -13.87 -13.16 0.78
CA LEU A 99 -12.75 -12.78 -0.08
C LEU A 99 -11.41 -13.19 0.54
N PRO A 100 -10.44 -13.65 -0.28
CA PRO A 100 -9.10 -13.98 0.19
C PRO A 100 -8.32 -12.71 0.54
N GLU A 101 -7.33 -12.87 1.41
CA GLU A 101 -6.27 -11.87 1.55
C GLU A 101 -5.34 -11.99 0.32
N SER A 102 -5.43 -11.04 -0.61
CA SER A 102 -4.72 -11.09 -1.89
C SER A 102 -4.28 -9.70 -2.34
N PRO A 103 -3.07 -9.55 -2.95
CA PRO A 103 -2.66 -8.27 -3.52
C PRO A 103 -3.48 -7.85 -4.75
N VAL A 104 -4.21 -8.78 -5.38
CA VAL A 104 -5.03 -8.51 -6.58
C VAL A 104 -6.42 -8.03 -6.20
N ILE A 105 -6.95 -8.50 -5.07
CA ILE A 105 -8.31 -8.18 -4.61
C ILE A 105 -8.21 -7.46 -3.28
N ASP A 106 -8.51 -6.18 -3.33
CA ASP A 106 -8.32 -5.27 -2.22
C ASP A 106 -9.47 -5.36 -1.22
N LYS A 107 -9.59 -6.49 -0.52
CA LYS A 107 -10.64 -6.70 0.49
C LYS A 107 -10.71 -5.58 1.52
N GLN A 108 -9.56 -5.01 1.90
CA GLN A 108 -9.47 -3.94 2.88
C GLN A 108 -10.18 -2.66 2.43
N ILE A 109 -10.19 -2.31 1.13
CA ILE A 109 -10.94 -1.14 0.65
C ILE A 109 -12.44 -1.31 0.81
N LEU A 110 -12.97 -2.51 0.54
CA LEU A 110 -14.39 -2.78 0.72
C LEU A 110 -14.77 -2.71 2.20
N GLN A 111 -13.92 -3.24 3.08
CA GLN A 111 -14.13 -3.17 4.51
C GLN A 111 -14.11 -1.71 5.02
N ALA A 112 -13.18 -0.88 4.53
CA ALA A 112 -13.12 0.53 4.86
C ALA A 112 -14.38 1.29 4.38
N ASN A 113 -14.80 1.06 3.13
CA ASN A 113 -15.99 1.67 2.56
C ASN A 113 -17.25 1.28 3.36
N LEU A 114 -17.40 0.00 3.73
CA LEU A 114 -18.50 -0.46 4.57
C LEU A 114 -18.48 0.19 5.96
N TRP A 115 -17.29 0.37 6.55
CA TRP A 115 -17.14 1.07 7.83
C TRP A 115 -17.48 2.55 7.75
N MET A 116 -17.17 3.24 6.65
CA MET A 116 -17.60 4.61 6.42
C MET A 116 -19.12 4.73 6.42
N GLU A 117 -19.81 3.82 5.74
CA GLU A 117 -21.27 3.82 5.66
C GLU A 117 -21.97 3.40 6.97
N THR A 118 -21.28 2.66 7.85
CA THR A 118 -21.84 2.12 9.10
C THR A 118 -21.38 2.88 10.36
N GLY A 119 -20.78 4.06 10.20
CA GLY A 119 -20.36 4.94 11.30
C GLY A 119 -19.10 4.47 12.04
N LYS A 120 -18.32 3.56 11.46
CA LYS A 120 -17.03 3.07 11.98
C LYS A 120 -15.84 3.82 11.35
N GLU A 121 -15.97 5.13 11.21
CA GLU A 121 -15.02 6.00 10.50
C GLU A 121 -13.56 5.84 10.98
N LYS A 122 -13.35 5.74 12.30
CA LYS A 122 -11.99 5.58 12.86
C LYS A 122 -11.29 4.31 12.38
N GLU A 123 -12.03 3.21 12.21
CA GLU A 123 -11.45 1.95 11.71
C GLU A 123 -11.17 2.03 10.21
N ALA A 124 -12.02 2.73 9.44
CA ALA A 124 -11.76 3.01 8.04
C ALA A 124 -10.53 3.90 7.85
N GLU A 125 -10.39 4.97 8.65
CA GLU A 125 -9.23 5.86 8.63
C GLU A 125 -7.92 5.09 8.87
N LYS A 126 -7.89 4.09 9.77
CA LYS A 126 -6.71 3.24 9.98
C LYS A 126 -6.32 2.46 8.73
N ILE A 127 -7.29 1.94 7.98
CA ILE A 127 -7.02 1.23 6.73
C ILE A 127 -6.37 2.19 5.73
N TYR A 128 -6.96 3.36 5.49
CA TYR A 128 -6.39 4.33 4.54
C TYR A 128 -4.99 4.80 4.95
N ALA A 129 -4.78 5.09 6.23
CA ALA A 129 -3.49 5.48 6.79
C ALA A 129 -2.43 4.38 6.59
N SER A 130 -2.77 3.13 6.89
CA SER A 130 -1.88 1.97 6.67
C SER A 130 -1.53 1.79 5.20
N ARG A 131 -2.46 2.07 4.28
CA ARG A 131 -2.21 1.97 2.84
C ARG A 131 -1.27 3.05 2.34
N ILE A 132 -1.46 4.30 2.78
CA ILE A 132 -0.55 5.41 2.49
C ILE A 132 0.86 5.05 2.98
N LEU A 133 0.97 4.59 4.24
CA LEU A 133 2.25 4.19 4.82
C LEU A 133 2.92 3.06 4.02
N SER A 134 2.17 2.02 3.63
CA SER A 134 2.67 0.91 2.82
C SER A 134 3.18 1.37 1.46
N ALA A 135 2.43 2.23 0.77
CA ALA A 135 2.83 2.79 -0.53
C ALA A 135 4.12 3.62 -0.41
N ILE A 136 4.24 4.45 0.64
CA ILE A 136 5.45 5.22 0.93
C ILE A 136 6.63 4.29 1.20
N ASN A 137 6.43 3.22 1.98
CA ASN A 137 7.52 2.27 2.26
C ASN A 137 7.99 1.53 1.00
N GLN A 138 7.08 1.22 0.07
CA GLN A 138 7.43 0.56 -1.20
C GLN A 138 8.32 1.41 -2.12
N ILE A 139 8.25 2.75 -2.04
CA ILE A 139 9.07 3.64 -2.87
C ILE A 139 10.47 3.90 -2.29
N GLN A 140 10.72 3.60 -1.01
CA GLN A 140 12.00 3.87 -0.34
C GLN A 140 13.17 3.12 -1.01
N ALA A 141 13.02 1.82 -1.24
CA ALA A 141 14.10 0.99 -1.78
C ALA A 141 14.49 1.34 -3.23
N PRO A 142 13.54 1.51 -4.17
CA PRO A 142 13.86 2.01 -5.51
C PRO A 142 14.55 3.38 -5.50
N LEU A 143 14.07 4.31 -4.66
CA LEU A 143 14.67 5.65 -4.54
C LEU A 143 16.11 5.58 -4.02
N GLY A 144 16.37 4.78 -2.99
CA GLY A 144 17.71 4.53 -2.47
C GLY A 144 18.64 3.97 -3.55
N ARG A 145 18.16 3.03 -4.37
CA ARG A 145 18.94 2.45 -5.46
C ARG A 145 19.29 3.48 -6.54
N LEU A 146 18.39 4.39 -6.89
CA LEU A 146 18.66 5.47 -7.84
C LEU A 146 19.75 6.41 -7.33
N ILE A 147 19.75 6.72 -6.02
CA ILE A 147 20.81 7.53 -5.39
C ILE A 147 22.16 6.82 -5.51
N SER A 148 22.23 5.52 -5.18
CA SER A 148 23.49 4.76 -5.29
C SER A 148 24.02 4.76 -6.74
N ILE A 149 23.14 4.65 -7.74
CA ILE A 149 23.51 4.68 -9.15
C ILE A 149 24.06 6.07 -9.54
N ALA A 150 23.39 7.15 -9.13
CA ALA A 150 23.83 8.51 -9.42
C ALA A 150 25.23 8.78 -8.82
N VAL A 151 25.47 8.37 -7.57
CA VAL A 151 26.77 8.46 -6.90
C VAL A 151 27.85 7.68 -7.65
N GLN A 152 27.56 6.44 -8.06
CA GLN A 152 28.52 5.61 -8.82
C GLN A 152 28.90 6.20 -10.18
N ASN A 153 27.99 6.97 -10.79
CA ASN A 153 28.23 7.65 -12.05
C ASN A 153 28.88 9.04 -11.88
N GLY A 154 29.11 9.51 -10.65
CA GLY A 154 29.63 10.86 -10.36
C GLY A 154 28.62 11.98 -10.64
N ASP A 155 27.32 11.66 -10.67
CA ASP A 155 26.22 12.61 -10.90
C ASP A 155 25.69 13.14 -9.55
N ASP A 156 26.50 13.96 -8.89
CA ASP A 156 26.22 14.48 -7.55
C ASP A 156 24.98 15.38 -7.48
N GLU A 157 24.68 16.10 -8.56
CA GLU A 157 23.49 16.95 -8.66
C GLU A 157 22.22 16.10 -8.59
N ASN A 158 22.14 15.06 -9.43
CA ASN A 158 21.01 14.14 -9.44
C ASN A 158 20.86 13.38 -8.11
N ALA A 159 21.98 12.89 -7.55
CA ALA A 159 21.97 12.25 -6.22
C ALA A 159 21.38 13.18 -5.15
N SER A 160 21.76 14.46 -5.16
CA SER A 160 21.25 15.48 -4.23
C SER A 160 19.76 15.77 -4.42
N GLN A 161 19.29 15.83 -5.68
CA GLN A 161 17.87 16.02 -5.98
C GLN A 161 17.03 14.82 -5.51
N LEU A 162 17.51 13.59 -5.70
CA LEU A 162 16.84 12.36 -5.24
C LEU A 162 16.76 12.29 -3.71
N ILE A 163 17.83 12.66 -3.00
CA ILE A 163 17.82 12.75 -1.53
C ILE A 163 16.77 13.77 -1.06
N LYS A 164 16.74 14.94 -1.69
CA LYS A 164 15.74 15.98 -1.37
C LYS A 164 14.31 15.50 -1.61
N CYS A 165 14.08 14.70 -2.65
CA CYS A 165 12.79 14.06 -2.91
C CYS A 165 12.35 13.20 -1.71
N GLY A 166 13.24 12.34 -1.20
CA GLY A 166 12.98 11.49 -0.04
C GLY A 166 12.76 12.25 1.28
N GLN A 167 13.50 13.35 1.49
CA GLN A 167 13.29 14.23 2.64
C GLN A 167 11.95 14.96 2.57
N THR A 168 11.59 15.44 1.38
CA THR A 168 10.29 16.11 1.14
C THR A 168 9.15 15.13 1.36
N LEU A 169 9.26 13.90 0.86
CA LEU A 169 8.30 12.82 1.11
C LEU A 169 8.11 12.58 2.61
N THR A 170 9.21 12.48 3.37
CA THR A 170 9.18 12.28 4.81
C THR A 170 8.40 13.39 5.51
N HIS A 171 8.66 14.65 5.15
CA HIS A 171 8.00 15.81 5.73
C HIS A 171 6.50 15.90 5.35
N VAL A 172 6.18 15.81 4.05
CA VAL A 172 4.81 15.99 3.54
C VAL A 172 3.86 14.94 4.13
N PHE A 173 4.33 13.71 4.30
CA PHE A 173 3.51 12.63 4.84
C PHE A 173 3.65 12.48 6.35
N GLY A 174 4.36 13.37 7.06
CA GLY A 174 4.55 13.28 8.51
C GLY A 174 5.15 11.95 8.95
N MET A 175 6.09 11.42 8.17
CA MET A 175 6.83 10.20 8.47
C MET A 175 7.79 10.42 9.64
N TRP A 176 8.22 9.32 10.25
CA TRP A 176 9.13 9.39 11.40
C TRP A 176 10.45 10.06 11.00
N GLU A 177 10.94 10.98 11.84
CA GLU A 177 12.13 11.80 11.57
C GLU A 177 13.35 10.99 11.13
N TYR A 178 13.52 9.77 11.67
CA TYR A 178 14.51 8.78 11.21
C TYR A 178 14.60 8.66 9.68
N ASN A 179 13.46 8.69 8.97
CA ASN A 179 13.40 8.56 7.51
C ASN A 179 14.07 9.71 6.75
N THR A 180 14.23 10.89 7.38
CA THR A 180 14.89 12.07 6.78
C THR A 180 16.36 11.80 6.44
N TYR A 181 16.97 10.85 7.16
CA TYR A 181 18.41 10.57 7.07
C TYR A 181 18.76 9.37 6.19
N ILE A 182 17.80 8.47 5.89
CA ILE A 182 18.04 7.21 5.18
C ILE A 182 18.80 7.42 3.88
N PHE A 183 18.39 8.41 3.08
CA PHE A 183 18.97 8.64 1.76
C PHE A 183 20.33 9.33 1.80
N ALA A 184 20.54 10.24 2.75
CA ALA A 184 21.86 10.83 2.99
C ALA A 184 22.86 9.77 3.48
N PHE A 185 22.39 8.84 4.32
CA PHE A 185 23.18 7.69 4.78
C PHE A 185 23.55 6.75 3.63
N GLU A 186 22.59 6.44 2.75
CA GLU A 186 22.86 5.60 1.57
C GLU A 186 23.92 6.23 0.63
N LYS A 187 23.85 7.55 0.43
CA LYS A 187 24.89 8.28 -0.32
C LYS A 187 26.26 8.17 0.35
N ALA A 188 26.35 8.46 1.66
CA ALA A 188 27.63 8.41 2.38
C ALA A 188 28.27 7.00 2.35
N ILE A 189 27.45 5.95 2.39
CA ILE A 189 27.92 4.57 2.24
C ILE A 189 28.39 4.29 0.81
N ALA A 190 27.64 4.72 -0.21
CA ALA A 190 28.03 4.54 -1.60
C ALA A 190 29.38 5.22 -1.91
N GLU A 191 29.65 6.37 -1.28
CA GLU A 191 30.91 7.11 -1.36
C GLU A 191 32.02 6.52 -0.47
N LYS A 192 31.69 5.57 0.43
CA LYS A 192 32.56 5.07 1.51
C LYS A 192 33.14 6.20 2.38
N ASN A 193 32.38 7.27 2.57
CA ASN A 193 32.79 8.41 3.38
C ASN A 193 32.57 8.10 4.87
N VAL A 194 33.64 7.72 5.57
CA VAL A 194 33.61 7.32 6.99
C VAL A 194 33.02 8.41 7.88
N THR A 195 33.52 9.64 7.75
CA THR A 195 33.12 10.77 8.60
C THR A 195 31.63 11.07 8.49
N ASP A 196 31.11 11.20 7.25
CA ASP A 196 29.69 11.49 7.05
C ASP A 196 28.80 10.30 7.40
N THR A 197 29.24 9.07 7.13
CA THR A 197 28.48 7.87 7.49
C THR A 197 28.27 7.78 9.00
N ILE A 198 29.33 7.98 9.80
CA ILE A 198 29.24 7.97 11.28
C ILE A 198 28.37 9.12 11.79
N ARG A 199 28.56 10.33 11.24
CA ARG A 199 27.79 11.51 11.64
C ARG A 199 26.29 11.31 11.39
N ILE A 200 25.91 10.88 10.18
CA ILE A 200 24.51 10.68 9.82
C ILE A 200 23.92 9.50 10.58
N LEU A 201 24.68 8.41 10.76
CA LEU A 201 24.24 7.28 11.58
C LEU A 201 23.91 7.71 13.02
N GLY A 202 24.74 8.59 13.62
CA GLY A 202 24.44 9.16 14.93
C GLY A 202 23.10 9.88 14.97
N GLN A 203 22.82 10.72 13.97
CA GLN A 203 21.54 11.42 13.83
C GLN A 203 20.36 10.46 13.64
N MET A 204 20.55 9.39 12.85
CA MET A 204 19.56 8.33 12.66
C MET A 204 19.22 7.62 13.97
N LEU A 205 20.24 7.24 14.74
CA LEU A 205 20.06 6.51 16.00
C LEU A 205 19.48 7.38 17.11
N ASP A 206 19.74 8.69 17.13
CA ASP A 206 19.03 9.60 18.04
C ASP A 206 17.57 9.75 17.62
N ALA A 207 17.30 9.98 16.33
CA ALA A 207 15.95 10.20 15.82
C ALA A 207 15.04 8.97 15.95
N ILE A 208 15.58 7.75 15.80
CA ILE A 208 14.80 6.51 15.94
C ILE A 208 14.39 6.20 17.38
N LEU A 209 15.00 6.87 18.37
CA LEU A 209 14.63 6.73 19.78
C LEU A 209 13.61 7.79 20.22
N VAL A 210 13.38 8.82 19.39
CA VAL A 210 12.29 9.77 19.58
C VAL A 210 11.00 9.12 19.06
N PRO A 211 9.90 9.07 19.83
CA PRO A 211 8.63 8.54 19.34
C PRO A 211 8.15 9.28 18.07
N TRP A 212 7.52 8.57 17.15
CA TRP A 212 7.04 9.14 15.89
C TRP A 212 5.96 10.22 16.08
N ASP A 213 5.19 10.19 17.18
CA ASP A 213 4.09 11.12 17.43
C ASP A 213 2.98 11.00 16.36
N THR A 214 2.58 9.77 16.07
CA THR A 214 1.53 9.51 15.06
C THR A 214 0.20 10.15 15.42
N GLY A 215 -0.07 10.35 16.72
CA GLY A 215 -1.28 10.98 17.24
C GLY A 215 -1.50 12.42 16.78
N ASN A 216 -0.43 13.19 16.56
CA ASN A 216 -0.50 14.58 16.07
C ASN A 216 -0.39 14.68 14.55
N CYS A 217 -0.12 13.58 13.84
CA CYS A 217 -0.11 13.54 12.39
C CYS A 217 -1.53 13.33 11.85
N PRO A 218 -2.06 14.20 10.96
CA PRO A 218 -3.39 14.03 10.40
C PRO A 218 -3.61 12.70 9.68
N ILE A 219 -2.56 12.15 9.08
CA ILE A 219 -2.60 10.88 8.34
C ILE A 219 -2.60 9.69 9.30
N TYR A 220 -1.83 9.76 10.39
CA TYR A 220 -1.53 8.61 11.25
C TYR A 220 -2.19 8.63 12.62
N LYS A 221 -3.08 9.60 12.88
CA LYS A 221 -3.73 9.84 14.18
C LYS A 221 -4.30 8.61 14.90
N HIS A 222 -4.68 7.56 14.17
CA HIS A 222 -5.31 6.35 14.73
C HIS A 222 -4.52 5.05 14.55
N ILE A 223 -3.33 5.07 13.93
CA ILE A 223 -2.59 3.83 13.64
C ILE A 223 -1.65 3.38 14.76
N GLY A 224 -1.46 4.19 15.81
CA GLY A 224 -0.52 3.88 16.89
C GLY A 224 -0.83 4.56 18.21
N GLY A 225 0.14 4.48 19.11
CA GLY A 225 0.13 5.17 20.40
C GLY A 225 1.52 5.19 21.02
N ALA A 226 1.77 6.17 21.90
CA ALA A 226 3.12 6.51 22.37
C ALA A 226 3.93 5.31 22.90
N LYS A 227 3.30 4.37 23.62
CA LYS A 227 4.00 3.16 24.13
C LYS A 227 4.45 2.24 22.98
N GLN A 228 3.60 2.01 22.00
CA GLN A 228 3.90 1.15 20.85
C GLN A 228 5.02 1.76 19.99
N GLU A 229 5.05 3.08 19.87
CA GLU A 229 6.08 3.83 19.15
C GLU A 229 7.45 3.72 19.83
N ILE A 230 7.52 3.87 21.15
CA ILE A 230 8.76 3.69 21.92
C ILE A 230 9.30 2.26 21.75
N ASP A 231 8.45 1.25 21.89
CA ASP A 231 8.83 -0.15 21.74
C ASP A 231 9.32 -0.43 20.30
N LEU A 232 8.70 0.20 19.30
CA LEU A 232 9.12 0.09 17.90
C LEU A 232 10.52 0.69 17.68
N GLY A 233 10.81 1.87 18.25
CA GLY A 233 12.12 2.52 18.14
C GLY A 233 13.26 1.72 18.74
N ASN A 234 13.04 1.17 19.94
CA ASN A 234 14.04 0.31 20.56
C ASN A 234 14.32 -0.95 19.71
N LYS A 235 13.27 -1.60 19.19
CA LYS A 235 13.40 -2.78 18.33
C LYS A 235 14.11 -2.45 17.02
N MET A 236 13.75 -1.35 16.36
CA MET A 236 14.39 -0.93 15.12
C MET A 236 15.86 -0.54 15.35
N CYS A 237 16.16 0.20 16.41
CA CYS A 237 17.52 0.54 16.80
C CYS A 237 18.37 -0.73 17.00
N ALA A 238 17.87 -1.72 17.74
CA ALA A 238 18.56 -2.98 17.95
C ALA A 238 18.82 -3.73 16.63
N ASN A 239 17.85 -3.76 15.72
CA ASN A 239 18.01 -4.38 14.41
C ASN A 239 19.06 -3.68 13.54
N ILE A 240 19.08 -2.35 13.53
CA ILE A 240 20.08 -1.55 12.80
C ILE A 240 21.48 -1.82 13.36
N LEU A 241 21.65 -1.81 14.69
CA LEU A 241 22.94 -2.11 15.33
C LEU A 241 23.44 -3.51 14.94
N LYS A 242 22.55 -4.52 14.93
CA LYS A 242 22.89 -5.87 14.49
C LYS A 242 23.27 -5.94 13.00
N GLU A 243 22.57 -5.20 12.14
CA GLU A 243 22.91 -5.13 10.72
C GLU A 243 24.30 -4.51 10.50
N LEU A 244 24.62 -3.43 11.22
CA LEU A 244 25.89 -2.73 11.15
C LEU A 244 27.09 -3.62 11.53
N GLU A 245 26.90 -4.57 12.45
CA GLU A 245 27.94 -5.52 12.85
C GLU A 245 28.13 -6.65 11.83
N THR A 246 27.03 -7.16 11.28
CA THR A 246 27.00 -8.39 10.49
C THR A 246 27.21 -8.19 9.00
N SER A 247 26.79 -7.04 8.45
CA SER A 247 26.80 -6.80 7.01
C SER A 247 28.17 -6.36 6.50
N GLU A 248 28.60 -6.95 5.37
CA GLU A 248 29.81 -6.56 4.65
C GLU A 248 29.75 -5.12 4.11
N LYS A 249 28.53 -4.58 3.90
CA LYS A 249 28.29 -3.20 3.45
C LYS A 249 29.04 -2.17 4.31
N TYR A 250 29.19 -2.45 5.61
CA TYR A 250 29.78 -1.54 6.59
C TYR A 250 31.23 -1.90 6.97
N GLN A 251 31.88 -2.82 6.23
CA GLN A 251 33.23 -3.29 6.57
C GLN A 251 34.25 -2.14 6.66
N PHE A 252 34.10 -1.11 5.82
CA PHE A 252 34.97 0.07 5.79
C PHE A 252 34.92 0.92 7.07
N LEU A 253 33.95 0.70 7.96
CA LEU A 253 33.79 1.42 9.24
C LEU A 253 34.36 0.64 10.44
N LYS A 254 34.58 -0.68 10.31
CA LYS A 254 34.79 -1.57 11.48
C LYS A 254 36.06 -1.25 12.27
N GLU A 255 37.08 -0.68 11.63
CA GLU A 255 38.34 -0.29 12.27
C GLU A 255 38.30 1.12 12.88
N ASP A 256 37.26 1.91 12.58
CA ASP A 256 37.14 3.28 13.09
C ASP A 256 36.70 3.30 14.56
N LYS A 257 37.48 3.99 15.40
CA LYS A 257 37.22 4.07 16.85
C LYS A 257 35.95 4.84 17.18
N THR A 258 35.62 5.87 16.40
CA THR A 258 34.42 6.69 16.60
C THR A 258 33.18 5.86 16.31
N PHE A 259 33.22 5.05 15.25
CA PHE A 259 32.17 4.10 14.92
C PHE A 259 31.97 3.07 16.04
N GLN A 260 33.04 2.43 16.52
CA GLN A 260 32.95 1.46 17.61
C GLN A 260 32.35 2.06 18.89
N GLN A 261 32.75 3.29 19.26
CA GLN A 261 32.20 4.01 20.40
C GLN A 261 30.71 4.34 20.22
N LEU A 262 30.31 4.73 19.01
CA LEU A 262 28.90 5.00 18.68
C LEU A 262 28.05 3.75 18.89
N ILE A 263 28.45 2.61 18.31
CA ILE A 263 27.72 1.35 18.43
C ILE A 263 27.59 0.93 19.89
N GLN A 264 28.69 0.93 20.65
CA GLN A 264 28.67 0.59 22.08
C GLN A 264 27.72 1.49 22.88
N THR A 265 27.71 2.80 22.61
CA THR A 265 26.83 3.76 23.27
C THR A 265 25.35 3.37 23.09
N TYR A 266 24.95 3.01 21.87
CA TYR A 266 23.55 2.67 21.57
C TYR A 266 23.15 1.26 21.98
N GLN A 267 24.10 0.31 22.02
CA GLN A 267 23.87 -1.00 22.63
C GLN A 267 23.54 -0.88 24.13
N ILE A 268 24.27 -0.02 24.85
CA ILE A 268 23.98 0.25 26.27
C ILE A 268 22.62 0.94 26.41
N LYS A 269 22.34 1.97 25.62
CA LYS A 269 21.05 2.69 25.66
C LYS A 269 19.85 1.76 25.44
N THR A 270 19.96 0.78 24.54
CA THR A 270 18.86 -0.15 24.23
C THR A 270 18.78 -1.34 25.21
N ALA A 271 19.87 -1.72 25.87
CA ALA A 271 19.89 -2.79 26.89
C ALA A 271 19.39 -2.36 28.28
N THR A 272 19.35 -1.05 28.57
CA THR A 272 19.03 -0.50 29.91
C THR A 272 17.54 -0.12 30.07
N LYS A 273 16.66 -0.56 29.16
CA LYS A 273 15.21 -0.29 29.17
C LYS A 273 14.43 -1.57 28.92
#